data_AF-A0A2D5ZNH1-F1
#
_entry.id   AF-A0A2D5ZNH1-F1
#
_cell.length_a   1.000
_cell.length_b   1.000
_cell.length_c   1.000
_cell.angle_alpha   90.00
_cell.angle_beta   90.00
_cell.angle_gamma   90.00
#
_symmetry.space_group_name_H-M   'P 1'
#
loop_
_entity.id
_entity.type
_entity.pdbx_description
1 polymer ?
#
loop_
_entity_poly.entity_id
_entity_poly.type
_entity_poly.pdbx_seq_one_letter_code
_entity_poly.pdbx_strand_id
1 'polypeptide(L)'
;MALRRCAVQNNLAGDAGGGIYGERCQVEMEDCTVERNATAGNIDWPEGGGGLFCYYSDLVLEDCTISDNSAGGNWSRGTGGGLEFAEDSTSATIINCTIADNLAEARGGGIYNWGDSLTAISCILWNNLPDQIFDYANPLSITHSDIQNGWPGEGNIDGDPRFVDPEGNDYHLGKKGRCGGGGDWGATTCPGDPSRHPRPGGLSSTTTSAISWPSIPSRSRPSRFVCSSSSWFWRTIGAG
;
A
#
# COMPACT_ATOMS: atom_id res chain seq x y z
N MET A 1 6.86 -12.95 8.78
CA MET A 1 5.54 -12.71 9.40
C MET A 1 4.51 -12.73 8.28
N ALA A 2 3.40 -13.44 8.45
CA ALA A 2 2.33 -13.50 7.45
C ALA A 2 1.00 -13.03 8.06
N LEU A 3 0.35 -12.06 7.44
CA LEU A 3 -0.98 -11.55 7.78
C LEU A 3 -1.97 -11.88 6.68
N ARG A 4 -3.17 -12.31 7.05
CA ARG A 4 -4.22 -12.69 6.11
C ARG A 4 -5.57 -12.24 6.65
N ARG A 5 -6.32 -11.42 5.91
CA ARG A 5 -7.62 -10.90 6.36
C ARG A 5 -7.55 -10.19 7.71
N CYS A 6 -6.53 -9.34 7.83
CA CYS A 6 -6.26 -8.57 9.04
C CYS A 6 -6.44 -7.08 8.78
N ALA A 7 -6.77 -6.34 9.84
CA ALA A 7 -6.78 -4.89 9.84
C ALA A 7 -5.76 -4.38 10.86
N VAL A 8 -4.85 -3.51 10.42
CA VAL A 8 -3.89 -2.78 11.24
C VAL A 8 -4.26 -1.31 11.16
N GLN A 9 -4.77 -0.75 12.26
CA GLN A 9 -5.35 0.58 12.19
C GLN A 9 -5.27 1.38 13.49
N ASN A 10 -5.24 2.71 13.34
CA ASN A 10 -5.26 3.68 14.44
C ASN A 10 -4.08 3.53 15.41
N ASN A 11 -2.91 3.21 14.87
CA ASN A 11 -1.67 3.15 15.65
C ASN A 11 -0.87 4.44 15.47
N LEU A 12 -0.19 4.87 16.54
CA LEU A 12 0.70 6.03 16.52
C LEU A 12 2.08 5.60 17.05
N ALA A 13 3.07 5.63 16.19
CA ALA A 13 4.48 5.41 16.56
C ALA A 13 5.21 6.75 16.78
N GLY A 14 6.19 6.74 17.68
CA GLY A 14 7.07 7.89 17.89
C GLY A 14 8.17 8.02 16.84
N ASP A 15 8.64 6.89 16.29
CA ASP A 15 9.80 6.83 15.40
C ASP A 15 9.41 6.36 13.98
N ALA A 16 9.25 5.04 13.78
CA ALA A 16 9.01 4.44 12.45
C ALA A 16 7.94 3.33 12.50
N GLY A 17 7.32 3.06 11.35
CA GLY A 17 6.36 1.97 11.18
C GLY A 17 5.09 2.19 11.98
N GLY A 18 4.35 3.25 11.66
CA GLY A 18 3.15 3.67 12.40
C GLY A 18 2.16 2.52 12.61
N GLY A 19 1.95 1.68 11.59
CA GLY A 19 1.19 0.43 11.71
C GLY A 19 2.08 -0.80 11.85
N ILE A 20 3.03 -0.99 10.92
CA ILE A 20 3.90 -2.16 10.85
C ILE A 20 5.36 -1.71 10.70
N TYR A 21 6.24 -2.29 11.53
CA TYR A 21 7.69 -2.14 11.43
C TYR A 21 8.33 -3.51 11.16
N GLY A 22 8.96 -3.66 10.00
CA GLY A 22 9.68 -4.86 9.59
C GLY A 22 11.18 -4.61 9.52
N GLU A 23 11.97 -5.33 10.32
CA GLU A 23 13.43 -5.26 10.29
C GLU A 23 14.04 -6.65 10.19
N ARG A 24 14.93 -6.85 9.21
CA ARG A 24 15.63 -8.12 8.97
C ARG A 24 14.69 -9.31 8.93
N CYS A 25 13.56 -9.15 8.24
CA CYS A 25 12.50 -10.15 8.19
C CYS A 25 11.81 -10.19 6.83
N GLN A 26 10.98 -11.20 6.64
CA GLN A 26 10.04 -11.26 5.52
C GLN A 26 8.65 -10.90 6.03
N VAL A 27 7.97 -9.98 5.37
CA VAL A 27 6.59 -9.57 5.66
C VAL A 27 5.71 -9.96 4.48
N GLU A 28 4.67 -10.74 4.74
CA GLU A 28 3.71 -11.17 3.74
C GLU A 28 2.31 -10.76 4.19
N MET A 29 1.55 -10.10 3.32
CA MET A 29 0.19 -9.66 3.61
C MET A 29 -0.73 -9.99 2.43
N GLU A 30 -1.84 -10.65 2.72
CA GLU A 30 -2.89 -11.00 1.75
C GLU A 30 -4.24 -10.54 2.27
N ASP A 31 -5.00 -9.80 1.45
CA ASP A 31 -6.36 -9.36 1.78
C ASP A 31 -6.38 -8.61 3.13
N CYS A 32 -5.46 -7.68 3.32
CA CYS A 32 -5.31 -6.92 4.57
C CYS A 32 -5.58 -5.43 4.37
N THR A 33 -5.99 -4.77 5.45
CA THR A 33 -6.16 -3.32 5.51
C THR A 33 -5.14 -2.72 6.48
N VAL A 34 -4.38 -1.73 6.02
CA VAL A 34 -3.49 -0.91 6.85
C VAL A 34 -3.96 0.53 6.74
N GLU A 35 -4.67 1.03 7.76
CA GLU A 35 -5.31 2.33 7.67
C GLU A 35 -5.16 3.22 8.91
N ARG A 36 -5.15 4.54 8.75
CA ARG A 36 -5.15 5.48 9.89
C ARG A 36 -4.00 5.26 10.86
N ASN A 37 -2.88 4.77 10.37
CA ASN A 37 -1.68 4.65 11.17
C ASN A 37 -0.80 5.86 10.95
N ALA A 38 -0.11 6.28 12.00
CA ALA A 38 0.70 7.47 11.99
C ALA A 38 2.07 7.20 12.61
N THR A 39 3.10 7.83 12.07
CA THR A 39 4.35 8.05 12.80
C THR A 39 4.59 9.55 12.95
N ALA A 40 5.05 9.97 14.12
CA ALA A 40 5.54 11.34 14.32
C ALA A 40 6.84 11.60 13.55
N GLY A 41 7.58 10.54 13.21
CA GLY A 41 8.91 10.61 12.62
C GLY A 41 9.97 11.00 13.63
N ASN A 42 11.18 10.49 13.44
CA ASN A 42 12.33 10.88 14.25
C ASN A 42 13.16 11.95 13.53
N ILE A 43 13.59 12.97 14.28
CA ILE A 43 14.45 14.05 13.74
C ILE A 43 15.88 13.60 13.44
N ASP A 44 16.35 12.56 14.15
CA ASP A 44 17.71 12.03 14.08
C ASP A 44 17.82 10.89 13.05
N TRP A 45 16.74 10.11 12.88
CA TRP A 45 16.63 8.99 11.94
C TRP A 45 15.37 9.14 11.10
N PRO A 46 15.45 9.82 9.95
CA PRO A 46 14.28 10.28 9.19
C PRO A 46 13.58 9.18 8.37
N GLU A 47 13.59 7.95 8.87
CA GLU A 47 12.93 6.79 8.27
C GLU A 47 11.56 6.61 8.92
N GLY A 48 10.47 6.62 8.16
CA GLY A 48 9.13 6.84 8.70
C GLY A 48 7.99 6.36 7.83
N GLY A 49 7.83 5.04 7.70
CA GLY A 49 6.62 4.45 7.10
C GLY A 49 5.40 4.66 7.99
N GLY A 50 4.46 5.51 7.60
CA GLY A 50 3.24 5.81 8.37
C GLY A 50 2.33 4.59 8.48
N GLY A 51 2.09 3.89 7.37
CA GLY A 51 1.39 2.60 7.36
C GLY A 51 2.34 1.46 7.68
N LEU A 52 3.36 1.29 6.84
CA LEU A 52 4.34 0.21 6.94
C LEU A 52 5.74 0.70 6.60
N PHE A 53 6.70 0.31 7.44
CA PHE A 53 8.12 0.54 7.23
C PHE A 53 8.87 -0.80 7.14
N CYS A 54 9.67 -0.98 6.09
CA CYS A 54 10.52 -2.15 5.88
C CYS A 54 12.00 -1.76 5.74
N TYR A 55 12.85 -2.42 6.53
CA TYR A 55 14.29 -2.18 6.64
C TYR A 55 15.06 -3.50 6.62
N TYR A 56 16.01 -3.66 5.69
CA TYR A 56 16.66 -4.94 5.40
C TYR A 56 15.68 -6.12 5.29
N SER A 57 14.55 -5.91 4.62
CA SER A 57 13.40 -6.82 4.66
C SER A 57 12.78 -7.05 3.29
N ASP A 58 12.15 -8.21 3.10
CA ASP A 58 11.36 -8.52 1.90
C ASP A 58 9.87 -8.35 2.21
N LEU A 59 9.16 -7.57 1.40
CA LEU A 59 7.71 -7.36 1.51
C LEU A 59 6.98 -7.96 0.31
N VAL A 60 5.91 -8.71 0.60
CA VAL A 60 4.90 -9.11 -0.38
C VAL A 60 3.53 -8.64 0.08
N LEU A 61 2.88 -7.81 -0.74
CA LEU A 61 1.50 -7.38 -0.56
C LEU A 61 0.64 -7.89 -1.71
N GLU A 62 -0.45 -8.57 -1.39
CA GLU A 62 -1.45 -9.05 -2.34
C GLU A 62 -2.85 -8.65 -1.89
N ASP A 63 -3.63 -8.06 -2.80
CA ASP A 63 -5.03 -7.69 -2.57
C ASP A 63 -5.24 -6.81 -1.30
N CYS A 64 -4.24 -6.00 -0.94
CA CYS A 64 -4.28 -5.17 0.25
C CYS A 64 -4.82 -3.75 -0.03
N THR A 65 -5.28 -3.09 1.02
CA THR A 65 -5.62 -1.66 1.02
C THR A 65 -4.77 -0.95 2.07
N ILE A 66 -4.03 0.07 1.64
CA ILE A 66 -3.16 0.89 2.49
C ILE A 66 -3.63 2.34 2.35
N SER A 67 -4.31 2.87 3.36
CA SER A 67 -4.98 4.15 3.22
C SER A 67 -4.97 5.04 4.44
N ASP A 68 -5.06 6.35 4.24
CA ASP A 68 -5.20 7.33 5.34
C ASP A 68 -4.08 7.18 6.39
N ASN A 69 -2.89 6.71 5.98
CA ASN A 69 -1.73 6.64 6.86
C ASN A 69 -0.89 7.91 6.72
N SER A 70 -0.23 8.31 7.79
CA SER A 70 0.56 9.53 7.81
C SER A 70 1.95 9.36 8.41
N ALA A 71 2.91 10.05 7.82
CA ALA A 71 4.27 10.12 8.33
C ALA A 71 4.72 11.57 8.49
N GLY A 72 4.92 11.97 9.74
CA GLY A 72 5.72 13.15 10.08
C GLY A 72 7.22 12.86 9.92
N GLY A 73 8.05 13.91 9.84
CA GLY A 73 9.51 13.74 9.81
C GLY A 73 10.23 14.72 8.88
N ASN A 74 11.53 14.89 9.10
CA ASN A 74 12.31 15.96 8.47
C ASN A 74 12.58 15.72 6.97
N TRP A 75 12.41 16.80 6.19
CA TRP A 75 12.61 16.95 4.74
C TRP A 75 13.92 16.44 4.13
N SER A 76 14.96 16.13 4.92
CA SER A 76 16.28 15.82 4.38
C SER A 76 16.40 14.42 3.76
N ARG A 77 15.59 13.45 4.20
CA ARG A 77 15.64 12.06 3.71
C ARG A 77 14.27 11.47 3.34
N GLY A 78 13.15 12.18 3.50
CA GLY A 78 11.82 11.72 3.08
C GLY A 78 11.20 10.66 4.00
N THR A 79 9.87 10.56 4.05
CA THR A 79 9.14 9.59 4.89
C THR A 79 7.96 9.03 4.11
N GLY A 80 7.78 7.71 4.03
CA GLY A 80 6.67 7.12 3.29
C GLY A 80 5.36 7.22 4.05
N GLY A 81 4.38 7.99 3.56
CA GLY A 81 3.08 8.14 4.24
C GLY A 81 2.35 6.80 4.38
N GLY A 82 2.26 6.06 3.27
CA GLY A 82 1.69 4.72 3.21
C GLY A 82 2.75 3.65 3.47
N LEU A 83 3.66 3.49 2.50
CA LEU A 83 4.70 2.47 2.50
C LEU A 83 6.07 3.09 2.40
N GLU A 84 7.01 2.58 3.19
CA GLU A 84 8.42 2.94 3.09
C GLU A 84 9.31 1.70 3.04
N PHE A 85 10.23 1.73 2.07
CA PHE A 85 11.30 0.75 1.88
C PHE A 85 12.64 1.44 2.03
N ALA A 86 13.47 0.98 2.96
CA ALA A 86 14.75 1.61 3.27
C ALA A 86 15.92 0.62 3.23
N GLU A 87 17.07 1.13 2.78
CA GLU A 87 18.37 0.46 2.67
C GLU A 87 18.49 -0.64 1.61
N ASP A 88 19.74 -0.91 1.23
CA ASP A 88 20.13 -2.02 0.37
C ASP A 88 19.64 -3.36 0.95
N SER A 89 19.29 -4.32 0.09
CA SER A 89 18.68 -5.61 0.47
C SER A 89 17.25 -5.51 1.04
N THR A 90 16.55 -4.41 0.82
CA THR A 90 15.10 -4.33 1.00
C THR A 90 14.40 -4.47 -0.35
N SER A 91 13.50 -5.45 -0.49
CA SER A 91 12.75 -5.68 -1.72
C SER A 91 11.25 -5.69 -1.48
N ALA A 92 10.49 -5.21 -2.46
CA ALA A 92 9.03 -5.14 -2.34
C ALA A 92 8.33 -5.62 -3.61
N THR A 93 7.33 -6.49 -3.42
CA THR A 93 6.38 -6.91 -4.46
C THR A 93 4.97 -6.55 -4.03
N ILE A 94 4.31 -5.70 -4.80
CA ILE A 94 2.97 -5.16 -4.51
C ILE A 94 2.05 -5.53 -5.67
N ILE A 95 1.04 -6.35 -5.40
CA ILE A 95 0.16 -6.89 -6.44
C ILE A 95 -1.29 -6.61 -6.07
N ASN A 96 -2.05 -6.10 -7.04
CA ASN A 96 -3.48 -5.85 -6.88
C ASN A 96 -3.80 -5.00 -5.65
N CYS A 97 -2.95 -4.07 -5.24
CA CYS A 97 -3.16 -3.26 -4.03
C CYS A 97 -3.76 -1.89 -4.33
N THR A 98 -4.43 -1.30 -3.35
CA THR A 98 -4.81 0.12 -3.37
C THR A 98 -4.04 0.86 -2.30
N ILE A 99 -3.30 1.88 -2.71
CA ILE A 99 -2.54 2.77 -1.83
C ILE A 99 -3.12 4.16 -2.04
N ALA A 100 -3.90 4.67 -1.10
CA ALA A 100 -4.66 5.89 -1.32
C ALA A 100 -4.76 6.79 -0.08
N ASP A 101 -4.88 8.10 -0.30
CA ASP A 101 -5.05 9.09 0.78
C ASP A 101 -3.96 9.04 1.86
N ASN A 102 -2.77 8.55 1.54
CA ASN A 102 -1.65 8.56 2.48
C ASN A 102 -0.87 9.87 2.39
N LEU A 103 -0.36 10.34 3.53
CA LEU A 103 0.29 11.64 3.67
C LEU A 103 1.69 11.49 4.23
N ALA A 104 2.67 12.00 3.50
CA ALA A 104 4.02 12.27 3.99
C ALA A 104 4.21 13.78 4.18
N GLU A 105 4.94 14.19 5.20
CA GLU A 105 5.35 15.59 5.35
C GLU A 105 6.37 16.03 4.29
N ALA A 106 7.16 15.07 3.78
CA ALA A 106 8.28 15.35 2.89
C ALA A 106 8.09 14.84 1.45
N ARG A 107 8.03 13.52 1.25
CA ARG A 107 8.07 12.84 -0.07
C ARG A 107 7.52 11.43 0.06
N GLY A 108 6.99 10.85 -1.01
CA GLY A 108 6.57 9.44 -1.02
C GLY A 108 5.29 9.21 -0.24
N GLY A 109 4.29 10.05 -0.47
CA GLY A 109 2.99 9.95 0.22
C GLY A 109 2.42 8.55 0.15
N GLY A 110 2.39 7.96 -1.05
CA GLY A 110 1.95 6.58 -1.25
C GLY A 110 3.08 5.61 -0.95
N ILE A 111 4.14 5.69 -1.74
CA ILE A 111 5.33 4.85 -1.61
C ILE A 111 6.58 5.73 -1.57
N TYR A 112 7.39 5.55 -0.53
CA TYR A 112 8.76 6.01 -0.50
C TYR A 112 9.70 4.80 -0.67
N ASN A 113 10.46 4.78 -1.76
CA ASN A 113 11.34 3.67 -2.08
C ASN A 113 12.81 4.09 -2.10
N TRP A 114 13.54 3.69 -1.08
CA TRP A 114 14.99 3.72 -0.95
C TRP A 114 15.53 2.30 -0.70
N GLY A 115 14.80 1.29 -1.17
CA GLY A 115 15.23 -0.11 -1.15
C GLY A 115 16.11 -0.47 -2.34
N ASP A 116 16.34 -1.78 -2.50
CA ASP A 116 17.08 -2.37 -3.61
C ASP A 116 16.19 -2.56 -4.84
N SER A 117 14.95 -3.03 -4.64
CA SER A 117 13.99 -3.21 -5.74
C SER A 117 12.53 -3.06 -5.32
N LEU A 118 11.72 -2.56 -6.24
CA LEU A 118 10.28 -2.44 -6.09
C LEU A 118 9.58 -2.89 -7.38
N THR A 119 8.67 -3.84 -7.24
CA THR A 119 7.75 -4.25 -8.30
C THR A 119 6.32 -3.99 -7.86
N ALA A 120 5.59 -3.16 -8.61
CA ALA A 120 4.15 -2.96 -8.41
C ALA A 120 3.37 -3.31 -9.69
N ILE A 121 2.36 -4.17 -9.56
CA ILE A 121 1.55 -4.65 -10.67
C ILE A 121 0.08 -4.55 -10.30
N SER A 122 -0.71 -4.05 -11.23
CA SER A 122 -2.17 -3.97 -11.07
C SER A 122 -2.63 -3.21 -9.83
N CYS A 123 -1.86 -2.18 -9.45
CA CYS A 123 -2.12 -1.38 -8.28
C CYS A 123 -2.90 -0.09 -8.63
N ILE A 124 -3.49 0.51 -7.61
CA ILE A 124 -4.08 1.85 -7.68
C ILE A 124 -3.34 2.73 -6.67
N LEU A 125 -2.72 3.81 -7.14
CA LEU A 125 -2.09 4.83 -6.33
C LEU A 125 -2.81 6.15 -6.54
N TRP A 126 -3.55 6.61 -5.53
CA TRP A 126 -4.46 7.73 -5.72
C TRP A 126 -4.53 8.66 -4.51
N ASN A 127 -4.51 9.97 -4.76
CA ASN A 127 -4.65 11.01 -3.73
C ASN A 127 -3.65 10.92 -2.57
N ASN A 128 -2.50 10.28 -2.79
CA ASN A 128 -1.39 10.36 -1.84
C ASN A 128 -0.62 11.67 -2.00
N LEU A 129 -0.14 12.22 -0.88
CA LEU A 129 0.55 13.51 -0.81
C LEU A 129 1.92 13.40 -0.12
N PRO A 130 2.94 14.12 -0.59
CA PRO A 130 2.89 15.09 -1.69
C PRO A 130 2.98 14.45 -3.08
N ASP A 131 3.34 13.17 -3.16
CA ASP A 131 3.49 12.42 -4.39
C ASP A 131 3.03 10.97 -4.22
N GLN A 132 2.65 10.33 -5.33
CA GLN A 132 2.22 8.93 -5.32
C GLN A 132 3.39 8.01 -4.97
N ILE A 133 4.54 8.27 -5.59
CA ILE A 133 5.74 7.45 -5.49
C ILE A 133 6.94 8.39 -5.53
N PHE A 134 7.81 8.23 -4.54
CA PHE A 134 9.13 8.80 -4.52
C PHE A 134 10.14 7.65 -4.54
N ASP A 135 11.02 7.62 -5.54
CA ASP A 135 11.92 6.49 -5.77
C ASP A 135 13.39 6.92 -5.91
N TYR A 136 14.26 6.13 -5.29
CA TYR A 136 15.72 6.15 -5.45
C TYR A 136 16.28 4.77 -5.87
N ALA A 137 15.45 3.72 -5.92
CA ALA A 137 15.91 2.35 -6.14
C ALA A 137 16.13 2.02 -7.61
N ASN A 138 16.90 0.96 -7.86
CA ASN A 138 17.04 0.42 -9.21
C ASN A 138 17.34 -1.09 -9.12
N PRO A 139 16.44 -1.98 -9.58
CA PRO A 139 15.32 -1.73 -10.50
C PRO A 139 13.99 -1.33 -9.83
N LEU A 140 13.29 -0.39 -10.49
CA LEU A 140 11.88 -0.09 -10.26
C LEU A 140 11.04 -0.55 -11.46
N SER A 141 10.02 -1.38 -11.21
CA SER A 141 9.08 -1.83 -12.23
C SER A 141 7.64 -1.62 -11.77
N ILE A 142 6.94 -0.69 -12.40
CA ILE A 142 5.51 -0.44 -12.13
C ILE A 142 4.75 -0.55 -13.43
N THR A 143 3.86 -1.54 -13.53
CA THR A 143 3.13 -1.84 -14.77
C THR A 143 1.67 -2.14 -14.50
N HIS A 144 0.85 -2.00 -15.53
CA HIS A 144 -0.58 -2.27 -15.52
C HIS A 144 -1.29 -1.62 -14.35
N SER A 145 -0.86 -0.45 -13.88
CA SER A 145 -1.34 0.20 -12.66
C SER A 145 -2.01 1.54 -12.96
N ASP A 146 -2.91 1.98 -12.09
CA ASP A 146 -3.59 3.27 -12.18
C ASP A 146 -3.00 4.24 -11.17
N ILE A 147 -2.28 5.25 -11.66
CA ILE A 147 -1.44 6.10 -10.82
C ILE A 147 -1.78 7.55 -11.13
N GLN A 148 -2.26 8.27 -10.12
CA GLN A 148 -2.64 9.67 -10.25
C GLN A 148 -1.45 10.52 -10.72
N ASN A 149 -1.69 11.39 -11.71
CA ASN A 149 -0.68 12.19 -12.42
C ASN A 149 0.25 11.37 -13.34
N GLY A 150 -0.04 10.08 -13.52
CA GLY A 150 0.66 9.17 -14.42
C GLY A 150 1.98 8.64 -13.89
N TRP A 151 2.38 7.47 -14.39
CA TRP A 151 3.68 6.87 -14.13
C TRP A 151 4.21 6.11 -15.35
N PRO A 152 5.49 6.25 -15.71
CA PRO A 152 6.06 5.51 -16.83
C PRO A 152 6.04 4.00 -16.57
N GLY A 153 5.49 3.23 -17.50
CA GLY A 153 5.43 1.78 -17.43
C GLY A 153 4.42 1.20 -18.41
N GLU A 154 4.62 -0.05 -18.80
CA GLU A 154 3.69 -0.74 -19.69
C GLU A 154 2.31 -0.85 -19.04
N GLY A 155 1.25 -0.53 -19.79
CA GLY A 155 -0.13 -0.72 -19.34
C GLY A 155 -0.60 0.20 -18.22
N ASN A 156 0.24 1.14 -17.76
CA ASN A 156 -0.18 2.12 -16.76
C ASN A 156 -1.20 3.11 -17.33
N ILE A 157 -2.12 3.54 -16.49
CA ILE A 157 -3.13 4.55 -16.79
C ILE A 157 -3.14 5.63 -15.70
N ASP A 158 -3.77 6.76 -16.02
CA ASP A 158 -4.11 7.83 -15.08
C ASP A 158 -5.59 8.15 -15.31
N GLY A 159 -6.45 7.41 -14.62
CA GLY A 159 -7.90 7.54 -14.72
C GLY A 159 -8.52 7.61 -13.34
N ASP A 160 -9.62 8.34 -13.19
CA ASP A 160 -10.39 8.33 -11.94
C ASP A 160 -10.75 6.89 -11.56
N PRO A 161 -10.29 6.35 -10.40
CA PRO A 161 -10.57 4.98 -9.97
C PRO A 161 -12.04 4.73 -9.67
N ARG A 162 -12.85 5.78 -9.43
CA ARG A 162 -14.27 5.68 -9.08
C ARG A 162 -14.50 4.81 -7.84
N PHE A 163 -13.78 5.12 -6.76
CA PHE A 163 -14.02 4.52 -5.44
C PHE A 163 -15.46 4.74 -4.98
N VAL A 164 -16.01 3.80 -4.20
CA VAL A 164 -17.38 3.86 -3.70
C VAL A 164 -17.56 5.01 -2.70
N ASP A 165 -16.67 5.12 -1.71
CA ASP A 165 -16.71 6.16 -0.68
C ASP A 165 -15.31 6.37 -0.07
N PRO A 166 -14.40 7.09 -0.74
CA PRO A 166 -13.05 7.32 -0.23
C PRO A 166 -13.04 8.15 1.06
N GLU A 167 -14.00 9.06 1.27
CA GLU A 167 -14.13 9.81 2.53
C GLU A 167 -14.46 8.87 3.72
N GLY A 168 -15.21 7.81 3.46
CA GLY A 168 -15.47 6.71 4.38
C GLY A 168 -14.36 5.66 4.47
N ASN A 169 -13.23 5.81 3.76
CA ASN A 169 -12.19 4.79 3.56
C ASN A 169 -12.68 3.50 2.84
N ASP A 170 -13.74 3.60 2.05
CA ASP A 170 -14.21 2.54 1.17
C ASP A 170 -13.60 2.68 -0.24
N TYR A 171 -12.46 2.04 -0.42
CA TYR A 171 -11.72 1.99 -1.69
C TYR A 171 -12.14 0.82 -2.59
N HIS A 172 -13.30 0.19 -2.34
CA HIS A 172 -13.85 -0.72 -3.33
C HIS A 172 -14.17 0.07 -4.62
N LEU A 173 -13.90 -0.56 -5.76
CA LEU A 173 -14.27 0.03 -7.04
C LEU A 173 -15.78 0.00 -7.20
N GLY A 174 -16.36 1.16 -7.51
CA GLY A 174 -17.76 1.28 -7.83
C GLY A 174 -18.13 0.31 -8.96
N LYS A 175 -19.34 -0.27 -8.89
CA LYS A 175 -19.87 -1.07 -10.01
C LYS A 175 -19.72 -0.28 -11.31
N LYS A 176 -19.42 -0.97 -12.42
CA LYS A 176 -19.48 -0.41 -13.79
C LYS A 176 -20.80 0.32 -13.98
N GLY A 177 -20.81 1.62 -13.71
CA GLY A 177 -21.94 2.46 -13.99
C GLY A 177 -22.06 2.54 -15.50
N ARG A 178 -23.22 2.16 -16.04
CA ARG A 178 -23.63 2.55 -17.39
C ARG A 178 -23.38 4.05 -17.49
N CYS A 179 -22.55 4.52 -18.43
CA CYS A 179 -22.21 5.95 -18.57
C CYS A 179 -23.52 6.76 -18.46
N GLY A 180 -23.67 7.51 -17.35
CA GLY A 180 -24.94 8.00 -16.84
C GLY A 180 -24.92 9.51 -16.71
N GLY A 181 -24.99 10.19 -17.84
CA GLY A 181 -25.16 11.64 -17.96
C GLY A 181 -25.49 11.94 -19.42
N GLY A 182 -26.66 12.54 -19.67
CA GLY A 182 -27.25 12.71 -21.00
C GLY A 182 -26.26 13.24 -22.04
N GLY A 183 -25.95 12.39 -23.00
CA GLY A 183 -25.02 12.66 -24.08
C GLY A 183 -24.62 11.33 -24.68
N ASP A 184 -25.08 11.08 -25.90
CA ASP A 184 -24.92 9.83 -26.64
C ASP A 184 -23.43 9.65 -27.03
N TRP A 185 -22.60 9.22 -26.08
CA TRP A 185 -21.24 8.78 -26.35
C TRP A 185 -21.29 7.26 -26.46
N GLY A 186 -21.21 6.78 -27.71
CA GLY A 186 -21.11 5.36 -28.03
C GLY A 186 -20.04 4.66 -27.21
N ALA A 187 -20.23 3.35 -27.02
CA ALA A 187 -19.51 2.45 -26.12
C ALA A 187 -17.99 2.27 -26.41
N THR A 188 -17.31 3.26 -26.98
CA THR A 188 -15.90 3.20 -27.36
C THR A 188 -15.07 4.39 -26.85
N THR A 189 -15.67 5.37 -26.16
CA THR A 189 -14.94 6.61 -25.77
C THR A 189 -15.31 7.22 -24.41
N CYS A 190 -15.72 6.46 -23.39
CA CYS A 190 -15.76 7.03 -22.02
C CYS A 190 -14.30 7.09 -21.50
N PRO A 191 -13.70 8.27 -21.24
CA PRO A 191 -12.44 8.37 -20.50
C PRO A 191 -12.69 7.80 -19.09
N GLY A 192 -11.87 6.84 -18.63
CA GLY A 192 -12.11 6.16 -17.34
C GLY A 192 -13.06 4.96 -17.39
N ASP A 193 -12.99 4.15 -18.45
CA ASP A 193 -13.67 2.85 -18.50
C ASP A 193 -13.15 1.93 -17.37
N PRO A 194 -13.99 1.46 -16.44
CA PRO A 194 -13.57 0.56 -15.37
C PRO A 194 -13.11 -0.82 -15.85
N SER A 195 -13.28 -1.14 -17.14
CA SER A 195 -12.66 -2.31 -17.77
C SER A 195 -11.17 -2.15 -18.05
N ARG A 196 -10.67 -0.91 -17.99
CA ARG A 196 -9.25 -0.55 -18.08
C ARG A 196 -8.58 -0.39 -16.72
N HIS A 197 -9.36 -0.29 -15.64
CA HIS A 197 -8.77 -0.29 -14.31
C HIS A 197 -8.16 -1.66 -14.01
N PRO A 198 -6.97 -1.69 -13.40
CA PRO A 198 -6.23 -2.92 -13.20
C PRO A 198 -6.92 -3.95 -12.31
N ARG A 199 -7.91 -3.52 -11.53
CA ARG A 199 -8.80 -4.37 -10.76
C ARG A 199 -10.12 -4.53 -11.53
N PRO A 200 -10.26 -5.49 -12.47
CA PRO A 200 -11.58 -5.86 -12.94
C PRO A 200 -12.37 -6.37 -11.72
N GLY A 201 -13.40 -5.61 -11.35
CA GLY A 201 -14.10 -5.77 -10.07
C GLY A 201 -14.39 -7.22 -9.69
N GLY A 202 -13.97 -7.58 -8.48
CA GLY A 202 -14.39 -8.79 -7.77
C GLY A 202 -14.34 -10.05 -8.61
N LEU A 203 -13.16 -10.65 -8.75
CA LEU A 203 -13.11 -12.09 -9.03
C LEU A 203 -13.57 -12.83 -7.77
N SER A 204 -14.88 -13.03 -7.70
CA SER A 204 -15.41 -14.34 -7.32
C SER A 204 -14.52 -15.38 -8.00
N SER A 205 -13.88 -16.20 -7.18
CA SER A 205 -13.06 -17.35 -7.52
C SER A 205 -13.61 -18.13 -8.72
N THR A 206 -13.24 -17.76 -9.95
CA THR A 206 -13.32 -18.54 -11.19
C THR A 206 -13.07 -17.60 -12.37
N THR A 207 -11.81 -17.46 -12.81
CA THR A 207 -11.38 -17.76 -14.19
C THR A 207 -9.90 -17.46 -14.35
N THR A 208 -9.24 -18.39 -15.02
CA THR A 208 -7.82 -18.69 -14.98
C THR A 208 -7.04 -18.00 -16.10
N SER A 209 -6.00 -17.24 -15.76
CA SER A 209 -4.75 -17.20 -16.55
C SER A 209 -3.61 -17.26 -15.53
N ALA A 210 -3.18 -18.47 -15.23
CA ALA A 210 -2.29 -18.77 -14.13
C ALA A 210 -0.84 -18.33 -14.43
N ILE A 211 -0.30 -17.45 -13.58
CA ILE A 211 1.08 -17.64 -13.12
C ILE A 211 0.98 -18.73 -12.05
N SER A 212 1.44 -19.94 -12.35
CA SER A 212 1.37 -21.08 -11.44
C SER A 212 2.51 -21.04 -10.42
N TRP A 213 2.18 -20.98 -9.12
CA TRP A 213 3.12 -21.25 -8.02
C TRP A 213 2.45 -22.17 -6.98
N PRO A 214 3.24 -23.00 -6.26
CA PRO A 214 2.78 -24.23 -5.61
C PRO A 214 1.73 -23.98 -4.53
N SER A 215 0.79 -24.91 -4.44
CA SER A 215 -0.35 -24.90 -3.53
C SER A 215 0.08 -24.83 -2.06
N ILE A 216 -0.20 -23.71 -1.40
CA ILE A 216 -0.07 -23.57 0.05
C ILE A 216 -1.42 -23.95 0.70
N PRO A 217 -1.45 -24.92 1.63
CA PRO A 217 -2.69 -25.48 2.13
C PRO A 217 -3.43 -24.48 3.04
N SER A 218 -4.71 -24.28 2.76
CA SER A 218 -5.64 -23.54 3.60
C SER A 218 -5.71 -24.15 5.01
N ARG A 219 -5.58 -23.35 6.08
CA ARG A 219 -6.36 -23.52 7.33
C ARG A 219 -6.13 -22.42 8.37
N SER A 220 -7.27 -22.06 8.99
CA SER A 220 -7.51 -21.43 10.30
C SER A 220 -6.93 -20.04 10.60
N ARG A 221 -7.85 -19.10 10.86
CA ARG A 221 -7.65 -17.81 11.53
C ARG A 221 -6.86 -17.96 12.84
N PRO A 222 -5.98 -17.00 13.17
CA PRO A 222 -6.10 -16.38 14.49
C PRO A 222 -5.95 -14.85 14.51
N SER A 223 -6.39 -14.35 15.67
CA SER A 223 -6.48 -13.02 16.27
C SER A 223 -5.31 -12.04 16.15
N ARG A 224 -5.65 -10.74 16.23
CA ARG A 224 -4.85 -9.56 16.61
C ARG A 224 -3.40 -9.85 17.05
N PHE A 225 -2.44 -9.32 16.32
CA PHE A 225 -1.03 -9.28 16.71
C PHE A 225 -0.57 -7.82 16.82
N VAL A 226 -0.01 -7.48 17.98
CA VAL A 226 0.82 -6.29 18.18
C VAL A 226 2.25 -6.81 18.19
N CYS A 227 3.07 -6.42 17.21
CA CYS A 227 4.50 -6.68 17.23
C CYS A 227 5.19 -5.36 17.60
N SER A 228 5.42 -5.12 18.90
CA SER A 228 6.24 -3.99 19.35
C SER A 228 7.69 -4.44 19.50
N SER A 229 8.60 -3.84 18.74
CA SER A 229 10.04 -4.05 18.86
C SER A 229 10.57 -3.35 20.11
N SER A 230 11.13 -4.10 21.05
CA SER A 230 12.50 -3.89 21.55
C SER A 230 12.79 -4.76 22.78
N SER A 231 13.76 -5.65 22.61
CA SER A 231 14.53 -6.35 23.65
C SER A 231 13.78 -7.26 24.63
N TRP A 232 14.38 -8.42 24.84
CA TRP A 232 14.06 -9.34 25.90
C TRP A 232 13.86 -8.61 27.23
N PHE A 233 12.62 -8.55 27.74
CA PHE A 233 12.20 -8.76 29.14
C PHE A 233 10.73 -8.33 29.31
N TRP A 234 9.90 -9.24 29.79
CA TRP A 234 8.50 -8.98 30.15
C TRP A 234 8.41 -7.99 31.32
N ARG A 235 7.70 -6.87 31.14
CA ARG A 235 6.97 -6.21 32.24
C ARG A 235 5.63 -5.70 31.77
N THR A 236 4.58 -6.18 32.45
CA THR A 236 3.25 -5.58 32.47
C THR A 236 3.35 -4.20 33.13
N ILE A 237 2.86 -3.15 32.46
CA ILE A 237 2.56 -1.88 33.14
C ILE A 237 1.05 -1.84 33.32
N GLY A 238 0.62 -2.15 34.54
CA GLY A 238 -0.75 -1.93 34.99
C GLY A 238 -1.00 -0.45 35.22
N ALA A 239 -2.27 -0.07 35.04
CA ALA A 239 -2.79 1.23 35.40
C ALA A 239 -2.50 1.57 36.87
N GLY A 240 -2.03 2.80 37.08
CA GLY A 240 -1.89 3.51 38.34
C GLY A 240 -1.78 5.00 38.05
#